data_AF-A0A953BKI7-F1
#
_entry.id   AF-A0A953BKI7-F1
#
_cell.length_a   1.000
_cell.length_b   1.000
_cell.length_c   1.000
_cell.angle_alpha   90.00
_cell.angle_beta   90.00
_cell.angle_gamma   90.00
#
_symmetry.space_group_name_H-M   'P 1'
#
loop_
_entity.id
_entity.type
_entity.pdbx_description
1 polymer ?
#
loop_
_entity_poly.entity_id
_entity_poly.type
_entity_poly.pdbx_seq_one_letter_code
_entity_poly.pdbx_strand_id
1 'polypeptide(L)' 'MKAENLLAELNRLRKDIGEDKSDLEWLAVHHAFCFISYKMSEFQKYVEEQDKAGAFREYEG' A
#
# COMPACT_ATOMS: atom_id res chain seq x y z
N MET A 1 -6.81 11.19 -3.70
CA MET A 1 -6.29 9.79 -3.75
C MET A 1 -7.22 8.73 -3.12
N LYS A 2 -7.32 7.49 -3.66
CA LYS A 2 -8.05 6.34 -3.05
C LYS A 2 -7.11 5.29 -2.47
N ALA A 3 -7.40 4.74 -1.30
CA ALA A 3 -6.56 3.71 -0.67
C ALA A 3 -6.46 2.42 -1.48
N GLU A 4 -7.51 2.05 -2.23
CA GLU A 4 -7.48 0.87 -3.10
C GLU A 4 -6.42 0.99 -4.19
N ASN A 5 -6.15 2.20 -4.70
CA ASN A 5 -5.11 2.42 -5.72
C ASN A 5 -3.71 2.10 -5.17
N LEU A 6 -3.41 2.57 -3.95
CA LEU A 6 -2.14 2.31 -3.29
C LEU A 6 -2.00 0.85 -2.87
N LEU A 7 -3.08 0.22 -2.39
CA LEU A 7 -3.07 -1.20 -2.06
C LEU A 7 -2.89 -2.09 -3.30
N ALA A 8 -3.50 -1.71 -4.43
CA ALA A 8 -3.32 -2.40 -5.69
C ALA A 8 -1.85 -2.31 -6.17
N GLU A 9 -1.24 -1.14 -6.06
CA GLU A 9 0.17 -0.95 -6.38
C GLU A 9 1.09 -1.75 -5.44
N LEU A 10 0.81 -1.76 -4.13
CA LEU A 10 1.53 -2.60 -3.18
C LEU A 10 1.42 -4.09 -3.51
N ASN A 11 0.26 -4.56 -3.99
CA ASN A 11 0.11 -5.94 -4.45
C ASN A 11 0.91 -6.22 -5.73
N ARG A 12 1.03 -5.24 -6.64
CA ARG A 12 1.89 -5.36 -7.82
C ARG A 12 3.34 -5.52 -7.38
N LEU A 13 3.84 -4.65 -6.50
CA LEU A 13 5.20 -4.75 -5.94
C LEU A 13 5.44 -6.10 -5.26
N ARG A 14 4.47 -6.59 -4.47
CA ARG A 14 4.55 -7.92 -3.85
C ARG A 14 4.72 -9.05 -4.87
N LYS A 15 4.08 -8.94 -6.04
CA LYS A 15 4.20 -9.93 -7.11
C LYS A 15 5.52 -9.80 -7.87
N ASP A 16 6.00 -8.58 -8.07
CA ASP A 16 7.23 -8.30 -8.80
C ASP A 16 8.49 -8.81 -8.06
N ILE A 17 8.47 -8.76 -6.72
CA ILE A 17 9.54 -9.33 -5.87
C ILE A 17 9.60 -10.87 -6.00
N GLY A 18 8.48 -11.52 -6.39
CA GLY A 18 8.35 -12.98 -6.44
C GLY A 18 7.98 -13.60 -5.09
N GLU A 19 7.42 -14.82 -5.09
CA GLU A 19 6.95 -15.49 -3.87
C GLU A 19 8.02 -16.43 -3.28
N ASP A 20 8.96 -15.86 -2.52
CA ASP A 20 9.93 -16.61 -1.71
C ASP A 20 9.65 -16.44 -0.22
N LYS A 21 9.15 -17.51 0.42
CA LYS A 21 8.79 -17.52 1.85
C LYS A 21 10.00 -17.50 2.80
N SER A 22 11.20 -17.66 2.26
CA SER A 22 12.46 -17.55 3.00
C SER A 22 13.10 -16.17 2.86
N ASP A 23 12.63 -15.35 1.92
CA ASP A 23 13.13 -14.00 1.68
C ASP A 23 12.45 -12.98 2.62
N LEU A 24 13.28 -12.22 3.33
CA LEU A 24 12.82 -11.17 4.23
C LEU A 24 12.12 -10.04 3.47
N GLU A 25 12.54 -9.74 2.24
CA GLU A 25 11.92 -8.71 1.41
C GLU A 25 10.48 -9.10 1.05
N TRP A 26 10.28 -10.33 0.58
CA TRP A 26 8.94 -10.85 0.34
C TRP A 26 8.09 -10.90 1.63
N LEU A 27 8.65 -11.39 2.74
CA LEU A 27 7.94 -11.46 4.03
C LEU A 27 7.44 -10.07 4.48
N ALA A 28 8.29 -9.05 4.37
CA ALA A 28 7.93 -7.68 4.75
C ALA A 28 6.76 -7.15 3.91
N VAL A 29 6.88 -7.22 2.58
CA VAL A 29 5.84 -6.70 1.67
C VAL A 29 4.55 -7.54 1.75
N HIS A 30 4.67 -8.85 1.86
CA HIS A 30 3.53 -9.76 2.01
C HIS A 30 2.72 -9.46 3.26
N HIS A 31 3.38 -9.39 4.43
CA HIS A 31 2.69 -9.15 5.68
C HIS A 31 2.18 -7.71 5.81
N ALA A 32 2.88 -6.72 5.26
CA ALA A 32 2.37 -5.34 5.16
C ALA A 32 1.09 -5.28 4.31
N PHE A 33 1.09 -5.89 3.12
CA PHE A 33 -0.09 -5.97 2.27
C PHE A 33 -1.27 -6.63 3.01
N CYS A 34 -1.03 -7.79 3.63
CA CYS A 34 -2.09 -8.54 4.35
C CYS A 34 -2.69 -7.69 5.46
N PHE A 35 -1.84 -7.08 6.31
CA PHE A 35 -2.28 -6.24 7.41
C PHE A 35 -3.12 -5.05 6.91
N ILE A 36 -2.62 -4.30 5.91
CA ILE A 36 -3.31 -3.14 5.35
C ILE A 36 -4.64 -3.55 4.73
N SER A 37 -4.69 -4.68 4.01
CA SER A 37 -5.92 -5.19 3.38
C SER A 37 -7.03 -5.51 4.39
N TYR A 38 -6.69 -5.86 5.63
CA TYR A 38 -7.67 -6.07 6.71
C TYR A 38 -8.09 -4.78 7.41
N LYS A 39 -7.35 -3.70 7.18
CA LYS A 39 -7.46 -2.40 7.84
C LYS A 39 -7.81 -1.29 6.85
N MET A 40 -8.62 -1.61 5.84
CA MET A 40 -8.95 -0.69 4.75
C MET A 40 -9.58 0.62 5.22
N SER A 41 -10.43 0.59 6.26
CA SER A 41 -11.03 1.80 6.81
C SER A 41 -9.99 2.73 7.43
N GLU A 42 -9.09 2.20 8.24
CA GLU A 42 -7.99 2.96 8.83
C GLU A 42 -7.01 3.46 7.78
N PHE A 43 -6.72 2.65 6.75
CA PHE A 43 -5.84 3.05 5.66
C PHE A 43 -6.45 4.15 4.79
N GLN A 44 -7.74 4.06 4.45
CA GLN A 44 -8.47 5.11 3.74
C GLN A 44 -8.44 6.42 4.53
N LYS A 45 -8.66 6.38 5.85
CA LYS A 45 -8.55 7.56 6.71
C LYS A 45 -7.14 8.19 6.64
N TYR A 46 -6.09 7.37 6.75
CA TYR A 46 -4.71 7.86 6.62
C TYR A 46 -4.46 8.51 5.25
N VAL A 47 -4.88 7.86 4.16
CA VAL A 47 -4.71 8.39 2.80
C VAL A 47 -5.41 9.74 2.64
N GLU A 48 -6.62 9.90 3.17
CA GLU A 48 -7.32 11.19 3.15
C GLU A 48 -6.61 12.29 3.96
N GLU A 49 -6.02 11.94 5.11
CA GLU A 49 -5.22 12.87 5.91
C GLU A 49 -3.96 13.32 5.15
N GLN A 50 -3.29 12.40 4.45
CA GLN A 50 -2.14 12.72 3.61
C GLN A 50 -2.52 13.54 2.38
N ASP A 51 -3.69 13.27 1.80
CA ASP A 51 -4.22 14.03 0.67
C ASP A 51 -4.46 15.49 1.05
N LYS A 52 -5.10 15.73 2.21
CA LYS A 52 -5.28 17.08 2.78
C LYS A 52 -3.95 17.77 3.08
N ALA A 53 -2.94 17.01 3.52
CA ALA A 53 -1.59 17.51 3.74
C ALA A 53 -0.83 17.82 2.43
N GLY A 54 -1.39 17.44 1.27
CA GLY A 54 -0.82 17.70 -0.05
C GLY A 54 0.19 16.65 -0.51
N ALA A 55 0.25 15.48 0.12
CA ALA A 55 1.20 14.42 -0.22
C ALA A 55 1.06 13.91 -1.66
N PHE A 56 -0.12 14.09 -2.28
CA PHE A 56 -0.40 13.62 -3.64
C PHE A 56 -0.49 14.74 -4.70
N ARG A 57 -0.15 15.99 -4.36
CA ARG A 57 -0.28 17.13 -5.30
C ARG A 57 0.50 16.94 -6.60
N GLU A 58 1.68 16.32 -6.53
CA GLU A 58 2.49 16.02 -7.72
C GLU A 58 1.91 14.89 -8.58
N TYR A 59 1.13 13.98 -7.99
CA TYR A 59 0.48 12.88 -8.70
C TYR A 59 -0.82 13.33 -9.38
N GLU A 60 -1.53 14.30 -8.79
CA GLU A 60 -2.79 14.82 -9.31
C GLU A 60 -2.63 16.05 -10.25
N GLY A 61 -1.38 16.53 -10.41
CA GLY A 61 -1.01 17.72 -11.21
C GLY A 61 -0.71 17.46 -12.68
#